data_AF-A0AAN8K855-F1
#
_entry.id   AF-A0AAN8K855-F1
#
_cell.length_a   1.000
_cell.length_b   1.000
_cell.length_c   1.000
_cell.angle_alpha   90.00
_cell.angle_beta   90.00
_cell.angle_gamma   90.00
#
_symmetry.space_group_name_H-M   'P 1'
#
loop_
_entity.id
_entity.type
_entity.pdbx_description
1 polymer ?
#
loop_
_entity_poly.entity_id
_entity_poly.type
_entity_poly.pdbx_seq_one_letter_code
_entity_poly.pdbx_strand_id
1 'polypeptide(L)'
;MSTTTKYQRMLILLAVLSFGLVLLWYNEYSILQLHQFSAAVKTLPMGDNPPLQPKIHVTATRATIQNKEVILARDSKTDKNRIPKSPSYSTPIPKSVSPVSKNQQRPKVKQVVAKNHPSTIKATAAPIIIQRKKPPGNTSEKVVSKNQSNKKKKYLIFLCDNSRWCGGWGDRQRGIVTVYLMSLAYNRTFGIEMTSPCDFTRFMQPNQTNWIIPPQELVNRTTKIIDAMGAGPPRLEYNGTNNEDVIKIKINSDGSMHMRKMYPKQMPKYVHGVSRAILFRRVWKHLMKPTQHIIEHLKQMSGNVDLNNRTHQLVCAHLRIGKSKNLPNDPPRVNISSIGKLWTFLHSFKNSSKIFIATDNEEVRVSAKKTFGPRYFDTGGKIVHIDRQRWSKEACLGFETAILDQIILTSCDVLVASPSNFSVRAAMLKDLLKSIYMFGGKEVYPFTPKRRRRSVMKYQKLTLDLGHKLLVVYVL
;
A
#
# COMPACT_ATOMS: atom_id res chain seq x y z
N MET A 1 4.84 -60.24 -32.26
CA MET A 1 4.81 -58.87 -31.67
C MET A 1 3.73 -58.07 -32.36
N SER A 2 2.73 -57.58 -31.63
CA SER A 2 1.58 -56.90 -32.25
C SER A 2 1.98 -55.55 -32.85
N THR A 3 1.30 -55.18 -33.94
CA THR A 3 1.42 -53.87 -34.59
C THR A 3 1.21 -52.70 -33.62
N THR A 4 0.42 -52.90 -32.57
CA THR A 4 0.16 -51.95 -31.49
C THR A 4 1.42 -51.53 -30.73
N THR A 5 2.37 -52.45 -30.51
CA THR A 5 3.60 -52.16 -29.75
C THR A 5 4.59 -51.29 -30.54
N LYS A 6 4.58 -51.40 -31.88
CA LYS A 6 5.41 -50.56 -32.75
C LYS A 6 4.93 -49.11 -32.76
N TYR A 7 3.61 -48.88 -32.82
CA TYR A 7 3.04 -47.52 -32.80
C TYR A 7 3.29 -46.80 -31.46
N GLN A 8 3.18 -47.49 -30.33
CA GLN A 8 3.48 -46.89 -29.02
C GLN A 8 4.95 -46.48 -28.88
N ARG A 9 5.88 -47.32 -29.36
CA ARG A 9 7.32 -46.98 -29.35
C ARG A 9 7.62 -45.78 -30.25
N MET A 10 6.96 -45.68 -31.41
CA MET A 10 7.13 -44.55 -32.32
C MET A 10 6.60 -43.24 -31.72
N LEU A 11 5.44 -43.28 -31.06
CA LEU A 11 4.86 -42.10 -30.38
C LEU A 11 5.75 -41.62 -29.22
N ILE A 12 6.33 -42.54 -28.45
CA ILE A 12 7.27 -42.18 -27.37
C ILE A 12 8.53 -41.55 -27.96
N LEU A 13 9.08 -42.10 -29.05
CA LEU A 13 10.26 -41.55 -29.72
C LEU A 13 10.01 -40.12 -30.25
N LEU A 14 8.83 -39.88 -30.84
CA LEU A 14 8.42 -38.56 -31.33
C LEU A 14 8.22 -37.56 -30.17
N ALA A 15 7.68 -38.01 -29.03
CA ALA A 15 7.55 -37.18 -27.83
C ALA A 15 8.93 -36.78 -27.24
N VAL A 16 9.89 -37.70 -27.24
CA VAL A 16 11.26 -37.42 -26.76
C VAL A 16 11.99 -36.47 -27.72
N LEU A 17 11.89 -36.69 -29.03
CA LEU A 17 12.52 -35.81 -30.03
C LEU A 17 11.93 -34.40 -30.03
N SER A 18 10.61 -34.27 -29.91
CA SER A 18 9.96 -32.95 -29.81
C SER A 18 10.35 -32.21 -28.53
N PHE A 19 10.50 -32.91 -27.41
CA PHE A 19 10.99 -32.30 -26.17
C PHE A 19 12.45 -31.86 -26.27
N GLY A 20 13.30 -32.67 -26.92
CA GLY A 20 14.70 -32.32 -27.20
C GLY A 20 14.84 -31.07 -28.07
N LEU A 21 14.04 -30.94 -29.14
CA LEU A 21 14.03 -29.76 -30.02
C LEU A 21 13.57 -28.49 -29.29
N VAL A 22 12.60 -28.59 -28.38
CA VAL A 22 12.16 -27.45 -27.55
C VAL A 22 13.28 -26.98 -26.61
N LEU A 23 14.06 -27.92 -26.05
CA LEU A 23 15.19 -27.58 -25.19
C LEU A 23 16.35 -26.95 -25.97
N LEU A 24 16.66 -27.45 -27.18
CA LEU A 24 17.67 -26.86 -28.06
C LEU A 24 17.27 -25.44 -28.49
N TRP A 25 16.01 -25.24 -28.86
CA TRP A 25 15.47 -23.93 -29.22
C TRP A 25 15.53 -22.93 -28.04
N TYR A 26 15.25 -23.39 -26.81
CA TYR A 26 15.39 -22.55 -25.61
C TYR A 26 16.84 -22.17 -25.30
N ASN A 27 17.78 -23.05 -25.62
CA ASN A 27 19.20 -22.82 -25.35
C ASN A 27 19.77 -21.76 -26.32
N GLU A 28 19.47 -21.87 -27.62
CA GLU A 28 19.89 -20.87 -28.61
C GLU A 28 19.25 -19.50 -28.37
N TYR A 29 17.97 -19.45 -27.99
CA TYR A 29 17.31 -18.19 -27.67
C TYR A 29 17.93 -17.49 -26.45
N SER A 30 18.45 -18.26 -25.49
CA SER A 30 19.12 -17.73 -24.30
C SER A 30 20.53 -17.19 -24.62
N ILE A 31 21.24 -17.82 -25.55
CA ILE A 31 22.57 -17.38 -26.02
C ILE A 31 22.45 -16.07 -26.82
N LEU A 32 21.43 -15.94 -27.68
CA LEU A 32 21.18 -14.72 -28.45
C LEU A 32 20.87 -13.49 -27.58
N GLN A 33 20.16 -13.69 -26.46
CA GLN A 33 19.88 -12.61 -25.49
C GLN A 33 21.15 -12.14 -24.75
N LEU A 34 22.10 -13.05 -24.48
CA LEU A 34 23.37 -12.71 -23.84
C LEU A 34 24.30 -11.91 -24.76
N HIS A 35 24.33 -12.24 -26.06
CA HIS A 35 25.11 -11.48 -27.03
C HIS A 35 24.57 -10.06 -27.28
N GLN A 36 23.24 -9.88 -27.30
CA GLN A 36 22.63 -8.55 -27.40
C GLN A 36 22.88 -7.68 -26.16
N PHE A 37 23.02 -8.28 -24.98
CA PHE A 37 23.35 -7.55 -23.75
C PHE A 37 24.82 -7.12 -23.69
N SER A 38 25.74 -7.93 -24.25
CA SER A 38 27.18 -7.61 -24.31
C SER A 38 27.48 -6.46 -25.30
N ALA A 39 26.75 -6.40 -26.42
CA ALA A 39 26.91 -5.32 -27.40
C ALA A 39 26.44 -3.95 -26.87
N ALA A 40 25.41 -3.92 -26.02
CA ALA A 40 24.87 -2.68 -25.45
C ALA A 40 25.73 -2.04 -24.35
N VAL A 41 26.70 -2.77 -23.79
CA VAL A 41 27.60 -2.26 -22.73
C VAL A 41 28.86 -1.59 -23.31
N LYS A 42 29.20 -1.84 -24.59
CA LYS A 42 30.40 -1.28 -25.23
C LYS A 42 30.23 0.11 -25.87
N THR A 43 29.03 0.68 -25.87
CA THR A 43 28.76 1.99 -26.49
C THR A 43 28.26 3.00 -25.46
N LEU A 44 29.14 3.40 -24.55
CA LEU A 44 28.97 4.65 -23.80
C LEU A 44 30.29 5.44 -23.87
N PRO A 45 30.26 6.70 -24.36
CA PRO A 45 31.47 7.52 -24.43
C PRO A 45 31.92 7.92 -23.02
N MET A 46 33.16 7.58 -22.66
CA MET A 46 33.83 8.15 -21.49
C MET A 46 34.29 9.57 -21.86
N GLY A 47 33.79 10.56 -21.13
CA GLY A 47 34.30 11.92 -21.20
C GLY A 47 35.53 12.07 -20.30
N ASP A 48 36.62 12.55 -20.88
CA ASP A 48 37.88 12.83 -20.22
C ASP A 48 37.75 14.01 -19.24
N ASN A 49 38.07 13.77 -17.97
CA ASN A 49 38.52 14.78 -17.03
C ASN A 49 39.45 14.12 -15.99
N PRO A 50 40.67 14.64 -15.77
CA PRO A 50 41.65 14.04 -14.86
C PRO A 50 41.29 14.26 -13.37
N PRO A 51 41.68 13.34 -12.47
CA PRO A 51 41.33 13.43 -11.06
C PRO A 51 42.25 14.38 -10.29
N LEU A 52 41.65 15.39 -9.65
CA LEU A 52 42.27 16.19 -8.59
C LEU A 52 42.46 15.33 -7.33
N GLN A 53 43.71 15.12 -6.92
CA GLN A 53 44.06 14.49 -5.65
C GLN A 53 43.80 15.42 -4.45
N PRO A 54 43.22 14.94 -3.35
CA PRO A 54 43.26 15.66 -2.09
C PRO A 54 44.52 15.26 -1.28
N LYS A 55 45.35 16.25 -0.96
CA LYS A 55 46.44 16.16 0.01
C LYS A 55 45.87 15.86 1.40
N ILE A 56 46.33 14.77 2.00
CA ILE A 56 46.05 14.37 3.37
C ILE A 56 47.08 15.07 4.28
N HIS A 57 46.62 15.95 5.16
CA HIS A 57 47.41 16.38 6.32
C HIS A 57 47.03 15.49 7.52
N VAL A 58 47.97 14.63 7.91
CA VAL A 58 47.92 13.88 9.17
C VAL A 58 48.61 14.73 10.23
N THR A 59 47.88 15.10 11.28
CA THR A 59 48.48 15.59 12.53
C THR A 59 48.21 14.54 13.60
N ALA A 60 49.28 13.89 14.04
CA ALA A 60 49.27 12.91 15.10
C ALA A 60 49.31 13.61 16.46
N THR A 61 48.43 13.21 17.39
CA THR A 61 48.66 13.42 18.82
C THR A 61 48.42 12.10 19.56
N ARG A 62 49.46 11.72 20.28
CA ARG A 62 49.68 10.47 21.01
C ARG A 62 49.18 10.66 22.44
N ALA A 63 48.33 9.78 22.94
CA ALA A 63 48.14 9.59 24.37
C ALA A 63 47.85 8.11 24.67
N THR A 64 48.42 7.65 25.76
CA THR A 64 48.84 6.27 26.03
C THR A 64 48.03 5.71 27.20
N ILE A 65 47.49 4.50 27.03
CA ILE A 65 47.32 3.37 27.97
C ILE A 65 46.68 3.62 29.35
N GLN A 66 45.59 2.89 29.66
CA GLN A 66 45.62 1.90 30.75
C GLN A 66 44.58 0.77 30.59
N ASN A 67 45.11 -0.45 30.70
CA ASN A 67 44.45 -1.75 30.71
C ASN A 67 43.59 -1.96 31.96
N LYS A 68 42.57 -2.81 31.83
CA LYS A 68 42.34 -3.93 32.77
C LYS A 68 41.46 -5.00 32.12
N GLU A 69 42.06 -6.16 31.91
CA GLU A 69 41.40 -7.45 31.69
C GLU A 69 40.76 -7.95 33.00
N VAL A 70 39.66 -8.70 32.91
CA VAL A 70 39.47 -9.96 33.64
C VAL A 70 38.64 -10.92 32.77
N ILE A 71 39.14 -12.16 32.71
CA ILE A 71 38.68 -13.35 31.97
C ILE A 71 37.68 -14.16 32.81
N LEU A 72 36.91 -15.03 32.13
CA LEU A 72 36.38 -16.37 32.51
C LEU A 72 34.87 -16.45 32.22
N ALA A 73 34.29 -17.53 31.71
CA ALA A 73 34.73 -18.72 30.99
C ALA A 73 33.44 -19.34 30.41
N ARG A 74 33.59 -20.16 29.37
CA ARG A 74 32.53 -21.02 28.82
C ARG A 74 32.09 -22.04 29.87
N ASP A 75 30.80 -22.40 29.88
CA ASP A 75 30.48 -23.82 29.66
C ASP A 75 29.06 -24.11 29.15
N SER A 76 28.99 -25.27 28.51
CA SER A 76 27.91 -25.86 27.74
C SER A 76 26.82 -26.52 28.60
N LYS A 77 25.57 -26.59 28.09
CA LYS A 77 24.87 -27.84 27.76
C LYS A 77 23.39 -27.63 27.41
N THR A 78 22.96 -28.55 26.56
CA THR A 78 21.64 -28.81 25.99
C THR A 78 20.51 -28.97 27.01
N ASP A 79 19.31 -28.50 26.66
CA ASP A 79 18.11 -29.31 26.89
C ASP A 79 17.02 -29.05 25.85
N LYS A 80 16.58 -30.15 25.23
CA LYS A 80 15.42 -30.24 24.35
C LYS A 80 14.21 -30.63 25.20
N ASN A 81 13.02 -30.25 24.74
CA ASN A 81 11.69 -30.62 25.25
C ASN A 81 11.13 -29.78 26.40
N ARG A 82 10.38 -28.73 26.03
CA ARG A 82 9.11 -28.44 26.70
C ARG A 82 8.20 -27.60 25.80
N ILE A 83 7.04 -28.18 25.46
CA ILE A 83 5.87 -27.46 24.94
C ILE A 83 5.18 -26.84 26.16
N PRO A 84 4.98 -25.51 26.24
CA PRO A 84 4.05 -24.94 27.19
C PRO A 84 2.68 -24.75 26.52
N LYS A 85 1.68 -25.37 27.13
CA LYS A 85 0.25 -25.17 26.88
C LYS A 85 -0.11 -23.69 27.06
N SER A 86 -1.01 -23.22 26.21
CA SER A 86 -1.66 -21.89 26.29
C SER A 86 -2.45 -21.72 27.60
N PRO A 87 -2.26 -20.64 28.37
CA PRO A 87 -3.12 -20.35 29.51
C PRO A 87 -4.41 -19.67 29.04
N SER A 88 -5.53 -20.23 29.48
CA SER A 88 -6.85 -19.60 29.47
C SER A 88 -6.87 -18.43 30.45
N TYR A 89 -7.18 -17.23 29.97
CA TYR A 89 -7.45 -16.08 30.83
C TYR A 89 -8.96 -15.94 31.05
N SER A 90 -9.42 -16.34 32.24
CA SER A 90 -10.66 -15.84 32.85
C SER A 90 -10.35 -14.48 33.50
N THR A 91 -11.03 -13.43 33.05
CA THR A 91 -10.96 -12.10 33.65
C THR A 91 -11.93 -11.98 34.83
N PRO A 92 -11.50 -11.51 36.01
CA PRO A 92 -12.40 -11.15 37.09
C PRO A 92 -12.96 -9.73 36.91
N ILE A 93 -14.23 -9.58 37.26
CA ILE A 93 -15.01 -8.34 37.32
C ILE A 93 -14.47 -7.47 38.46
N PRO A 94 -14.16 -6.17 38.25
CA PRO A 94 -13.83 -5.28 39.37
C PRO A 94 -15.10 -4.73 40.02
N LYS A 95 -15.12 -4.80 41.34
CA LYS A 95 -16.13 -4.23 42.24
C LYS A 95 -16.08 -2.70 42.24
N SER A 96 -17.25 -2.13 42.49
CA SER A 96 -17.57 -0.72 42.67
C SER A 96 -16.76 -0.03 43.78
N VAL A 97 -16.34 1.20 43.52
CA VAL A 97 -15.83 2.13 44.53
C VAL A 97 -16.62 3.44 44.42
N SER A 98 -17.26 3.82 45.53
CA SER A 98 -17.90 5.12 45.75
C SER A 98 -16.99 6.00 46.64
N PRO A 99 -17.32 7.27 46.94
CA PRO A 99 -16.55 8.40 46.47
C PRO A 99 -15.75 9.11 47.58
N VAL A 100 -14.63 9.73 47.23
CA VAL A 100 -13.92 10.65 48.12
C VAL A 100 -13.94 12.06 47.53
N SER A 101 -14.37 13.00 48.36
CA SER A 101 -14.55 14.41 48.06
C SER A 101 -13.31 15.25 48.37
N LYS A 102 -13.32 16.45 47.76
CA LYS A 102 -12.70 17.73 48.14
C LYS A 102 -11.31 18.11 47.62
N ASN A 103 -11.38 19.15 46.79
CA ASN A 103 -10.62 20.40 46.79
C ASN A 103 -9.10 20.37 46.63
N GLN A 104 -8.63 20.91 45.50
CA GLN A 104 -7.68 22.03 45.51
C GLN A 104 -7.62 22.74 44.14
N GLN A 105 -7.31 24.04 44.23
CA GLN A 105 -7.65 25.14 43.34
C GLN A 105 -6.91 25.16 42.00
N ARG A 106 -7.60 25.60 40.93
CA ARG A 106 -7.00 26.02 39.66
C ARG A 106 -6.80 27.55 39.61
N PRO A 107 -5.68 28.04 39.05
CA PRO A 107 -5.46 29.47 38.86
C PRO A 107 -6.33 30.04 37.73
N LYS A 108 -6.85 31.25 37.98
CA LYS A 108 -7.70 32.05 37.10
C LYS A 108 -6.94 32.50 35.84
N VAL A 109 -7.40 32.07 34.66
CA VAL A 109 -6.98 32.66 33.37
C VAL A 109 -7.93 33.80 33.05
N LYS A 110 -7.39 35.02 32.92
CA LYS A 110 -8.12 36.22 32.48
C LYS A 110 -8.52 36.06 31.01
N GLN A 111 -9.82 35.95 30.73
CA GLN A 111 -10.38 36.14 29.39
C GLN A 111 -10.48 37.63 29.09
N VAL A 112 -9.74 38.08 28.07
CA VAL A 112 -9.93 39.39 27.44
C VAL A 112 -11.06 39.23 26.42
N VAL A 113 -12.22 39.80 26.73
CA VAL A 113 -13.39 39.87 25.84
C VAL A 113 -13.22 41.09 24.93
N ALA A 114 -12.87 40.85 23.66
CA ALA A 114 -12.94 41.87 22.62
C ALA A 114 -14.39 41.97 22.13
N LYS A 115 -15.03 43.12 22.39
CA LYS A 115 -16.33 43.49 21.83
C LYS A 115 -16.14 43.93 20.38
N ASN A 116 -16.68 43.19 19.42
CA ASN A 116 -16.83 43.66 18.05
C ASN A 116 -18.31 43.91 17.75
N HIS A 117 -18.62 45.15 17.41
CA HIS A 117 -19.89 45.60 16.88
C HIS A 117 -20.17 44.98 15.50
N PRO A 118 -21.42 44.57 15.19
CA PRO A 118 -21.81 44.23 13.84
C PRO A 118 -22.23 45.49 13.07
N SER A 119 -21.42 45.90 12.10
CA SER A 119 -21.77 46.91 11.10
C SER A 119 -22.78 46.33 10.10
N THR A 120 -23.96 46.93 10.07
CA THR A 120 -25.08 46.62 9.19
C THR A 120 -24.78 47.10 7.77
N ILE A 121 -24.64 46.17 6.80
CA ILE A 121 -24.59 46.51 5.37
C ILE A 121 -26.00 46.31 4.80
N LYS A 122 -26.66 47.41 4.44
CA LYS A 122 -27.90 47.42 3.65
C LYS A 122 -27.54 47.05 2.20
N ALA A 123 -28.08 45.93 1.72
CA ALA A 123 -28.07 45.58 0.31
C ALA A 123 -29.41 45.98 -0.32
N THR A 124 -29.37 46.98 -1.19
CA THR A 124 -30.46 47.35 -2.10
C THR A 124 -30.47 46.40 -3.29
N ALA A 125 -31.47 45.54 -3.38
CA ALA A 125 -31.71 44.68 -4.54
C ALA A 125 -32.74 45.33 -5.48
N ALA A 126 -32.32 45.60 -6.72
CA ALA A 126 -33.23 45.98 -7.81
C ALA A 126 -33.84 44.71 -8.45
N PRO A 127 -35.12 44.71 -8.84
CA PRO A 127 -35.77 43.54 -9.43
C PRO A 127 -35.39 43.38 -10.91
N ILE A 128 -34.84 42.21 -11.26
CA ILE A 128 -34.64 41.78 -12.64
C ILE A 128 -35.95 41.15 -13.14
N ILE A 129 -36.60 41.83 -14.09
CA ILE A 129 -37.77 41.34 -14.82
C ILE A 129 -37.29 40.31 -15.85
N ILE A 130 -37.57 39.03 -15.61
CA ILE A 130 -37.35 37.95 -16.58
C ILE A 130 -38.67 37.72 -17.35
N GLN A 131 -38.70 38.11 -18.61
CA GLN A 131 -39.80 37.80 -19.52
C GLN A 131 -39.84 36.29 -19.83
N ARG A 132 -40.94 35.64 -19.45
CA ARG A 132 -41.25 34.23 -19.79
C ARG A 132 -41.62 34.10 -21.26
N LYS A 133 -40.79 33.42 -22.05
CA LYS A 133 -41.19 32.89 -23.37
C LYS A 133 -41.97 31.59 -23.20
N LYS A 134 -43.18 31.55 -23.79
CA LYS A 134 -44.04 30.37 -23.94
C LYS A 134 -43.30 29.26 -24.72
N PRO A 135 -43.28 28.00 -24.24
CA PRO A 135 -42.85 26.88 -25.07
C PRO A 135 -43.98 26.41 -26.00
N PRO A 136 -43.71 26.11 -27.27
CA PRO A 136 -44.70 25.56 -28.18
C PRO A 136 -44.77 24.03 -28.11
N GLY A 137 -45.99 23.51 -28.27
CA GLY A 137 -46.24 22.35 -29.13
C GLY A 137 -46.02 20.97 -28.53
N ASN A 138 -47.12 20.36 -28.08
CA ASN A 138 -47.29 18.93 -27.87
C ASN A 138 -46.92 18.13 -29.14
N THR A 139 -45.92 17.26 -29.04
CA THR A 139 -45.80 16.07 -29.89
C THR A 139 -45.96 14.84 -29.02
N SER A 140 -46.96 14.03 -29.34
CA SER A 140 -47.32 12.78 -28.69
C SER A 140 -46.16 11.77 -28.72
N GLU A 141 -45.45 11.61 -27.61
CA GLU A 141 -44.54 10.49 -27.40
C GLU A 141 -45.35 9.21 -27.20
N LYS A 142 -45.14 8.26 -28.12
CA LYS A 142 -45.55 6.86 -27.99
C LYS A 142 -44.98 6.30 -26.69
N VAL A 143 -45.87 6.05 -25.71
CA VAL A 143 -45.60 5.31 -24.48
C VAL A 143 -45.26 3.87 -24.86
N VAL A 144 -43.97 3.61 -25.10
CA VAL A 144 -43.43 2.24 -25.15
C VAL A 144 -43.26 1.76 -23.72
N SER A 145 -44.25 1.01 -23.23
CA SER A 145 -44.23 0.35 -21.93
C SER A 145 -43.10 -0.69 -21.86
N LYS A 146 -41.91 -0.23 -21.46
CA LYS A 146 -40.83 -1.13 -21.03
C LYS A 146 -41.24 -1.74 -19.68
N ASN A 147 -41.88 -2.90 -19.73
CA ASN A 147 -41.91 -3.87 -18.64
C ASN A 147 -40.49 -4.43 -18.41
N GLN A 148 -39.55 -3.59 -17.98
CA GLN A 148 -38.37 -4.06 -17.27
C GLN A 148 -38.83 -4.33 -15.84
N SER A 149 -39.04 -5.62 -15.52
CA SER A 149 -39.14 -6.03 -14.13
C SER A 149 -38.00 -5.37 -13.35
N ASN A 150 -38.35 -4.56 -12.35
CA ASN A 150 -37.40 -3.80 -11.55
C ASN A 150 -36.49 -4.77 -10.81
N LYS A 151 -35.42 -5.24 -11.47
CA LYS A 151 -34.43 -6.12 -10.86
C LYS A 151 -33.81 -5.36 -9.70
N LYS A 152 -34.15 -5.82 -8.50
CA LYS A 152 -33.68 -5.28 -7.24
C LYS A 152 -32.16 -5.13 -7.27
N LYS A 153 -31.68 -3.88 -7.10
CA LYS A 153 -30.25 -3.53 -7.08
C LYS A 153 -29.53 -4.33 -6.00
N LYS A 154 -28.41 -4.96 -6.37
CA LYS A 154 -27.54 -5.75 -5.47
C LYS A 154 -26.22 -5.03 -5.22
N TYR A 155 -25.60 -5.29 -4.07
CA TYR A 155 -24.42 -4.58 -3.57
C TYR A 155 -23.26 -5.53 -3.26
N LEU A 156 -22.05 -5.01 -3.45
CA LEU A 156 -20.80 -5.62 -3.01
C LEU A 156 -19.97 -4.56 -2.30
N ILE A 157 -19.80 -4.70 -0.99
CA ILE A 157 -19.25 -3.67 -0.11
C ILE A 157 -17.91 -4.13 0.45
N PHE A 158 -16.87 -3.32 0.33
CA PHE A 158 -15.64 -3.52 1.10
C PHE A 158 -15.90 -3.15 2.56
N LEU A 159 -15.64 -4.08 3.48
CA LEU A 159 -15.89 -3.90 4.90
C LEU A 159 -14.58 -3.83 5.69
N CYS A 160 -14.42 -2.77 6.47
CA CYS A 160 -13.39 -2.66 7.49
C CYS A 160 -13.92 -1.93 8.73
N ASP A 161 -14.30 -2.71 9.72
CA ASP A 161 -14.93 -2.27 10.95
C ASP A 161 -14.11 -2.67 12.18
N ASN A 162 -14.64 -2.38 13.37
CA ASN A 162 -13.98 -2.70 14.63
C ASN A 162 -14.04 -4.19 14.99
N SER A 163 -14.88 -5.00 14.33
CA SER A 163 -15.05 -6.41 14.69
C SER A 163 -13.88 -7.31 14.25
N ARG A 164 -13.07 -6.92 13.26
CA ARG A 164 -11.85 -7.66 12.87
C ARG A 164 -10.76 -6.77 12.30
N TRP A 165 -9.50 -7.19 12.44
CA TRP A 165 -8.35 -6.53 11.81
C TRP A 165 -8.49 -6.49 10.29
N CYS A 166 -8.07 -5.38 9.68
CA CYS A 166 -8.07 -5.18 8.22
C CYS A 166 -6.66 -5.07 7.62
N GLY A 167 -5.63 -5.07 8.47
CA GLY A 167 -4.26 -4.72 8.10
C GLY A 167 -4.03 -3.22 8.02
N GLY A 168 -2.81 -2.86 7.62
CA GLY A 168 -2.39 -1.46 7.47
C GLY A 168 -3.03 -0.78 6.26
N TRP A 169 -2.74 0.52 6.06
CA TRP A 169 -3.38 1.31 5.01
C TRP A 169 -3.19 0.70 3.61
N GLY A 170 -1.96 0.33 3.24
CA GLY A 170 -1.69 -0.33 1.95
C GLY A 170 -2.36 -1.70 1.78
N ASP A 171 -2.73 -2.37 2.87
CA ASP A 171 -3.49 -3.62 2.86
C ASP A 171 -4.98 -3.39 2.59
N ARG A 172 -5.52 -2.28 3.11
CA ARG A 172 -6.91 -1.86 2.87
C ARG A 172 -7.09 -1.36 1.44
N GLN A 173 -6.13 -0.59 0.90
CA GLN A 173 -6.19 -0.13 -0.48
C GLN A 173 -6.27 -1.29 -1.49
N ARG A 174 -5.49 -2.37 -1.28
CA ARG A 174 -5.57 -3.56 -2.16
C ARG A 174 -6.90 -4.30 -2.01
N GLY A 175 -7.46 -4.33 -0.81
CA GLY A 175 -8.79 -4.89 -0.56
C GLY A 175 -9.86 -4.13 -1.31
N ILE A 176 -9.89 -2.80 -1.15
CA ILE A 176 -10.82 -1.88 -1.85
C ILE A 176 -10.76 -2.09 -3.37
N VAL A 177 -9.56 -2.04 -3.97
CA VAL A 177 -9.39 -2.23 -5.41
C VAL A 177 -9.86 -3.63 -5.86
N THR A 178 -9.61 -4.66 -5.04
CA THR A 178 -10.04 -6.02 -5.35
C THR A 178 -11.57 -6.14 -5.32
N VAL A 179 -12.23 -5.63 -4.28
CA VAL A 179 -13.70 -5.68 -4.14
C VAL A 179 -14.37 -4.84 -5.22
N TYR A 180 -13.81 -3.70 -5.62
CA TYR A 180 -14.32 -2.94 -6.75
C TYR A 180 -14.30 -3.77 -8.04
N LEU A 181 -13.19 -4.42 -8.38
CA LEU A 181 -13.13 -5.26 -9.58
C LEU A 181 -14.05 -6.49 -9.48
N MET A 182 -14.25 -7.03 -8.28
CA MET A 182 -15.28 -8.06 -8.05
C MET A 182 -16.68 -7.51 -8.31
N SER A 183 -16.99 -6.29 -7.90
CA SER A 183 -18.31 -5.71 -8.11
C SER A 183 -18.65 -5.60 -9.60
N LEU A 184 -17.65 -5.26 -10.43
CA LEU A 184 -17.77 -5.25 -11.89
C LEU A 184 -17.98 -6.67 -12.44
N ALA A 185 -17.16 -7.63 -12.00
CA ALA A 185 -17.25 -9.02 -12.45
C ALA A 185 -18.62 -9.66 -12.15
N TYR A 186 -19.24 -9.31 -11.03
CA TYR A 186 -20.50 -9.87 -10.56
C TYR A 186 -21.72 -8.96 -10.79
N ASN A 187 -21.55 -7.86 -11.54
CA ASN A 187 -22.60 -6.87 -11.81
C ASN A 187 -23.34 -6.40 -10.54
N ARG A 188 -22.57 -6.02 -9.51
CA ARG A 188 -23.05 -5.50 -8.24
C ARG A 188 -22.63 -4.04 -8.05
N THR A 189 -23.45 -3.28 -7.35
CA THR A 189 -23.12 -1.91 -6.96
C THR A 189 -22.00 -1.94 -5.93
N PHE A 190 -20.89 -1.27 -6.21
CA PHE A 190 -19.76 -1.17 -5.30
C PHE A 190 -20.05 -0.22 -4.13
N GLY A 191 -19.67 -0.60 -2.92
CA GLY A 191 -19.69 0.28 -1.75
C GLY A 191 -18.45 0.13 -0.88
N ILE A 192 -18.21 1.11 0.00
CA ILE A 192 -17.17 1.06 1.03
C ILE A 192 -17.79 1.37 2.38
N GLU A 193 -17.60 0.45 3.33
CA GLU A 193 -17.96 0.63 4.74
C GLU A 193 -16.68 0.45 5.57
N MET A 194 -15.98 1.56 5.82
CA MET A 194 -14.76 1.57 6.62
C MET A 194 -14.88 2.54 7.79
N THR A 195 -15.22 1.99 8.95
CA THR A 195 -15.48 2.74 10.19
C THR A 195 -14.33 2.63 11.21
N SER A 196 -13.36 1.74 10.97
CA SER A 196 -12.18 1.57 11.84
C SER A 196 -10.92 2.07 11.13
N PRO A 197 -9.97 2.75 11.81
CA PRO A 197 -10.09 3.24 13.18
C PRO A 197 -11.06 4.44 13.32
N CYS A 198 -11.48 5.02 12.21
CA CYS A 198 -12.55 6.00 12.14
C CYS A 198 -13.17 6.04 10.74
N ASP A 199 -14.22 6.83 10.57
CA ASP A 199 -14.95 6.94 9.30
C ASP A 199 -14.03 7.43 8.16
N PHE A 200 -13.90 6.58 7.14
CA PHE A 200 -13.09 6.85 5.97
C PHE A 200 -13.56 8.04 5.14
N THR A 201 -14.86 8.35 5.16
CA THR A 201 -15.44 9.47 4.40
C THR A 201 -14.90 10.83 4.86
N ARG A 202 -14.29 10.89 6.05
CA ARG A 202 -13.57 12.07 6.55
C ARG A 202 -12.33 12.41 5.72
N PHE A 203 -11.71 11.42 5.10
CA PHE A 203 -10.42 11.57 4.42
C PHE A 203 -10.53 11.47 2.90
N MET A 204 -11.40 10.57 2.42
CA MET A 204 -11.59 10.33 1.00
C MET A 204 -13.07 10.42 0.65
N GLN A 205 -13.35 10.94 -0.54
CA GLN A 205 -14.69 11.03 -1.11
C GLN A 205 -14.73 10.35 -2.48
N PRO A 206 -15.94 9.98 -2.96
CA PRO A 206 -16.11 9.41 -4.28
C PRO A 206 -15.60 10.31 -5.41
N ASN A 207 -14.95 9.69 -6.40
CA ASN A 207 -14.59 10.36 -7.64
C ASN A 207 -15.55 10.00 -8.79
N GLN A 208 -15.19 9.05 -9.64
CA GLN A 208 -15.99 8.66 -10.82
C GLN A 208 -17.03 7.58 -10.48
N THR A 209 -16.75 6.72 -9.50
CA THR A 209 -17.73 5.78 -8.94
C THR A 209 -18.21 6.31 -7.59
N ASN A 210 -19.52 6.51 -7.44
CA ASN A 210 -20.12 6.75 -6.14
C ASN A 210 -20.18 5.45 -5.33
N TRP A 211 -19.32 5.34 -4.32
CA TRP A 211 -19.24 4.18 -3.42
C TRP A 211 -19.88 4.42 -2.05
N ILE A 212 -20.49 5.59 -1.83
CA ILE A 212 -21.29 5.86 -0.63
C ILE A 212 -22.68 5.28 -0.89
N ILE A 213 -23.07 4.30 -0.07
CA ILE A 213 -24.40 3.70 -0.15
C ILE A 213 -25.27 4.27 0.98
N PRO A 214 -26.37 4.96 0.66
CA PRO A 214 -27.31 5.43 1.67
C PRO A 214 -27.79 4.27 2.55
N PRO A 215 -27.82 4.41 3.89
CA PRO A 215 -28.28 3.34 4.78
C PRO A 215 -29.67 2.82 4.41
N GLN A 216 -30.55 3.69 3.92
CA GLN A 216 -31.91 3.37 3.48
C GLN A 216 -31.94 2.38 2.31
N GLU A 217 -30.92 2.37 1.43
CA GLU A 217 -30.81 1.39 0.35
C GLU A 217 -30.55 -0.04 0.88
N LEU A 218 -30.01 -0.15 2.10
CA LEU A 218 -29.61 -1.40 2.74
C LEU A 218 -30.64 -1.92 3.76
N VAL A 219 -31.60 -1.10 4.17
CA VAL A 219 -32.67 -1.52 5.10
C VAL A 219 -33.48 -2.66 4.49
N ASN A 220 -33.80 -3.68 5.30
CA ASN A 220 -34.57 -4.87 4.91
C ASN A 220 -33.95 -5.66 3.74
N ARG A 221 -32.64 -5.54 3.51
CA ARG A 221 -31.89 -6.30 2.51
C ARG A 221 -31.22 -7.51 3.15
N THR A 222 -31.28 -8.66 2.48
CA THR A 222 -30.53 -9.84 2.91
C THR A 222 -29.03 -9.55 2.82
N THR A 223 -28.30 -9.77 3.92
CA THR A 223 -26.89 -9.40 4.03
C THR A 223 -26.03 -10.59 4.42
N LYS A 224 -24.94 -10.80 3.69
CA LYS A 224 -23.88 -11.77 4.01
C LYS A 224 -22.55 -11.08 4.20
N ILE A 225 -21.83 -11.45 5.24
CA ILE A 225 -20.47 -10.98 5.51
C ILE A 225 -19.51 -12.12 5.20
N ILE A 226 -18.52 -11.86 4.35
CA ILE A 226 -17.47 -12.81 3.99
C ILE A 226 -16.15 -12.29 4.55
N ASP A 227 -15.48 -13.15 5.32
CA ASP A 227 -14.18 -12.86 5.90
C ASP A 227 -13.07 -13.59 5.13
N ALA A 228 -12.35 -12.84 4.29
CA ALA A 228 -11.26 -13.33 3.46
C ALA A 228 -9.91 -12.71 3.88
N MET A 229 -9.76 -12.36 5.16
CA MET A 229 -8.51 -11.81 5.71
C MET A 229 -7.37 -12.82 5.62
N GLY A 230 -6.26 -12.44 4.99
CA GLY A 230 -5.11 -13.31 4.73
C GLY A 230 -5.31 -14.29 3.57
N ALA A 231 -6.52 -14.41 3.03
CA ALA A 231 -6.87 -15.28 1.92
C ALA A 231 -6.90 -14.52 0.58
N GLY A 232 -7.06 -15.26 -0.53
CA GLY A 232 -7.32 -14.67 -1.85
C GLY A 232 -8.75 -14.10 -1.96
N PRO A 233 -9.09 -13.43 -3.09
CA PRO A 233 -10.47 -13.03 -3.36
C PRO A 233 -11.39 -14.26 -3.32
N PRO A 234 -12.49 -14.22 -2.55
CA PRO A 234 -13.43 -15.33 -2.52
C PRO A 234 -14.11 -15.45 -3.88
N ARG A 235 -14.35 -16.67 -4.34
CA ARG A 235 -15.18 -16.91 -5.52
C ARG A 235 -16.63 -16.70 -5.13
N LEU A 236 -17.31 -15.75 -5.77
CA LEU A 236 -18.75 -15.66 -5.71
C LEU A 236 -19.32 -16.49 -6.87
N GLU A 237 -20.25 -17.38 -6.56
CA GLU A 237 -20.96 -18.14 -7.58
C GLU A 237 -21.84 -17.20 -8.41
N TYR A 238 -21.70 -17.31 -9.73
CA TYR A 238 -22.38 -16.46 -10.71
C TYR A 238 -23.85 -16.88 -10.91
N ASN A 239 -24.19 -18.14 -10.61
CA ASN A 239 -25.46 -18.79 -10.98
C ASN A 239 -26.45 -19.04 -9.81
N GLY A 240 -26.49 -18.16 -8.80
CA GLY A 240 -27.69 -18.06 -7.94
C GLY A 240 -27.65 -18.64 -6.53
N THR A 241 -26.50 -19.03 -5.98
CA THR A 241 -26.40 -19.33 -4.53
C THR A 241 -26.09 -18.11 -3.67
N ASN A 242 -25.45 -17.08 -4.23
CA ASN A 242 -25.29 -15.79 -3.57
C ASN A 242 -26.52 -14.89 -3.83
N ASN A 243 -27.66 -15.33 -3.31
CA ASN A 243 -28.93 -14.64 -3.46
C ASN A 243 -29.01 -13.34 -2.65
N GLU A 244 -28.06 -13.11 -1.75
CA GLU A 244 -28.06 -11.95 -0.88
C GLU A 244 -28.00 -10.65 -1.67
N ASP A 245 -28.88 -9.73 -1.28
CA ASP A 245 -28.95 -8.38 -1.81
C ASP A 245 -27.62 -7.64 -1.55
N VAL A 246 -27.02 -7.86 -0.39
CA VAL A 246 -25.82 -7.18 0.08
C VAL A 246 -24.76 -8.21 0.48
N ILE A 247 -23.60 -8.14 -0.14
CA ILE A 247 -22.42 -8.93 0.28
C ILE A 247 -21.36 -7.95 0.77
N LYS A 248 -20.97 -8.08 2.04
CA LYS A 248 -19.86 -7.31 2.63
C LYS A 248 -18.62 -8.20 2.68
N ILE A 249 -17.48 -7.74 2.16
CA ILE A 249 -16.24 -8.51 2.11
C ILE A 249 -15.16 -7.83 2.94
N LYS A 250 -14.64 -8.54 3.94
CA LYS A 250 -13.39 -8.20 4.61
C LYS A 250 -12.25 -8.89 3.89
N ILE A 251 -11.38 -8.11 3.24
CA ILE A 251 -10.26 -8.69 2.50
C ILE A 251 -9.08 -7.75 2.53
N ASN A 252 -7.92 -8.33 2.70
CA ASN A 252 -6.67 -7.63 2.60
C ASN A 252 -5.77 -8.41 1.64
N SER A 253 -6.19 -8.74 0.45
CA SER A 253 -5.29 -9.32 -0.55
C SER A 253 -5.45 -8.61 -1.88
N ASP A 254 -4.44 -8.74 -2.73
CA ASP A 254 -4.44 -8.14 -4.05
C ASP A 254 -4.93 -9.17 -5.06
N GLY A 255 -6.24 -9.20 -5.30
CA GLY A 255 -6.90 -10.03 -6.31
C GLY A 255 -7.01 -9.35 -7.67
N SER A 256 -6.55 -8.11 -7.81
CA SER A 256 -6.86 -7.24 -8.96
C SER A 256 -6.52 -7.86 -10.32
N MET A 257 -5.31 -8.41 -10.44
CA MET A 257 -4.84 -9.06 -11.67
C MET A 257 -5.59 -10.35 -11.98
N HIS A 258 -6.00 -11.08 -10.94
CA HIS A 258 -6.77 -12.31 -11.07
C HIS A 258 -8.18 -12.01 -11.58
N MET A 259 -8.84 -11.00 -10.99
CA MET A 259 -10.17 -10.54 -11.42
C MET A 259 -10.17 -10.10 -12.88
N ARG A 260 -9.19 -9.28 -13.27
CA ARG A 260 -9.05 -8.85 -14.67
C ARG A 260 -8.89 -10.04 -15.63
N LYS A 261 -8.07 -11.03 -15.27
CA LYS A 261 -7.80 -12.20 -16.12
C LYS A 261 -9.02 -13.11 -16.26
N MET A 262 -9.77 -13.33 -15.20
CA MET A 262 -10.91 -14.25 -15.20
C MET A 262 -12.17 -13.66 -15.81
N TYR A 263 -12.37 -12.35 -15.68
CA TYR A 263 -13.60 -11.68 -16.12
C TYR A 263 -13.31 -10.56 -17.13
N PRO A 264 -12.58 -10.83 -18.23
CA PRO A 264 -12.12 -9.76 -19.11
C PRO A 264 -13.28 -9.02 -19.78
N LYS A 265 -14.41 -9.70 -20.04
CA LYS A 265 -15.59 -9.12 -20.69
C LYS A 265 -16.33 -8.11 -19.80
N GLN A 266 -16.29 -8.29 -18.48
CA GLN A 266 -16.93 -7.41 -17.50
C GLN A 266 -16.06 -6.21 -17.12
N MET A 267 -14.79 -6.22 -17.52
CA MET A 267 -13.81 -5.22 -17.09
C MET A 267 -13.79 -4.05 -18.08
N PRO A 268 -13.76 -2.80 -17.58
CA PRO A 268 -13.75 -1.63 -18.44
C PRO A 268 -12.42 -1.51 -19.21
N LYS A 269 -12.46 -0.86 -20.39
CA LYS A 269 -11.29 -0.72 -21.28
C LYS A 269 -10.04 -0.21 -20.57
N TYR A 270 -10.17 0.69 -19.61
CA TYR A 270 -9.03 1.30 -18.91
C TYR A 270 -8.25 0.35 -18.00
N VAL A 271 -8.73 -0.87 -17.67
CA VAL A 271 -7.94 -1.83 -16.86
C VAL A 271 -7.22 -2.89 -17.70
N HIS A 272 -7.50 -2.96 -19.00
CA HIS A 272 -6.92 -3.93 -19.94
C HIS A 272 -5.52 -3.55 -20.40
N GLY A 273 -4.71 -4.56 -20.74
CA GLY A 273 -3.37 -4.36 -21.34
C GLY A 273 -2.32 -3.69 -20.46
N VAL A 274 -2.64 -3.32 -19.22
CA VAL A 274 -1.73 -2.53 -18.37
C VAL A 274 -1.01 -3.37 -17.31
N SER A 275 0.10 -2.83 -16.80
CA SER A 275 0.82 -3.40 -15.66
C SER A 275 -0.02 -3.33 -14.37
N ARG A 276 0.36 -4.11 -13.34
CA ARG A 276 -0.29 -4.07 -12.02
C ARG A 276 -0.30 -2.65 -11.41
N ALA A 277 0.81 -1.93 -11.54
CA ALA A 277 0.94 -0.58 -11.00
C ALA A 277 -0.05 0.38 -11.69
N ILE A 278 -0.09 0.35 -13.03
CA ILE A 278 -1.00 1.20 -13.80
C ILE A 278 -2.46 0.82 -13.55
N LEU A 279 -2.79 -0.47 -13.44
CA LEU A 279 -4.13 -0.92 -13.08
C LEU A 279 -4.54 -0.34 -11.72
N PHE A 280 -3.70 -0.54 -10.69
CA PHE A 280 -3.96 -0.04 -9.34
C PHE A 280 -4.18 1.49 -9.36
N ARG A 281 -3.30 2.24 -10.04
CA ARG A 281 -3.41 3.70 -10.20
C ARG A 281 -4.72 4.12 -10.84
N ARG A 282 -5.08 3.52 -11.98
CA ARG A 282 -6.30 3.87 -12.71
C ARG A 282 -7.55 3.58 -11.88
N VAL A 283 -7.62 2.40 -11.25
CA VAL A 283 -8.75 2.05 -10.38
C VAL A 283 -8.81 2.97 -9.15
N TRP A 284 -7.69 3.25 -8.50
CA TRP A 284 -7.66 4.12 -7.33
C TRP A 284 -8.10 5.56 -7.68
N LYS A 285 -7.57 6.14 -8.76
CA LYS A 285 -7.99 7.47 -9.24
C LYS A 285 -9.46 7.48 -9.68
N HIS A 286 -9.99 6.38 -10.22
CA HIS A 286 -11.41 6.26 -10.54
C HIS A 286 -12.30 6.27 -9.29
N LEU A 287 -11.85 5.65 -8.20
CA LEU A 287 -12.63 5.53 -6.96
C LEU A 287 -12.51 6.75 -6.05
N MET A 288 -11.32 7.33 -5.95
CA MET A 288 -10.95 8.15 -4.80
C MET A 288 -10.52 9.55 -5.19
N LYS A 289 -11.02 10.54 -4.46
CA LYS A 289 -10.44 11.89 -4.36
C LYS A 289 -10.29 12.26 -2.87
N PRO A 290 -9.24 12.99 -2.46
CA PRO A 290 -9.15 13.49 -1.08
C PRO A 290 -10.34 14.40 -0.74
N THR A 291 -10.71 14.46 0.53
CA THR A 291 -11.67 15.46 1.04
C THR A 291 -11.02 16.84 1.10
N GLN A 292 -11.86 17.88 1.17
CA GLN A 292 -11.39 19.25 1.38
C GLN A 292 -10.55 19.38 2.66
N HIS A 293 -10.94 18.69 3.73
CA HIS A 293 -10.18 18.59 4.97
C HIS A 293 -8.73 18.11 4.76
N ILE A 294 -8.53 17.02 4.00
CA ILE A 294 -7.19 16.53 3.67
C ILE A 294 -6.42 17.52 2.80
N ILE A 295 -7.09 18.16 1.83
CA ILE A 295 -6.48 19.16 0.96
C ILE A 295 -5.99 20.37 1.77
N GLU A 296 -6.80 20.86 2.70
CA GLU A 296 -6.45 21.98 3.58
C GLU A 296 -5.32 21.62 4.54
N HIS A 297 -5.36 20.44 5.14
CA HIS A 297 -4.29 19.99 6.01
C HIS A 297 -2.96 19.85 5.25
N LEU A 298 -2.99 19.30 4.02
CA LEU A 298 -1.81 19.29 3.15
C LEU A 298 -1.29 20.70 2.88
N LYS A 299 -2.15 21.68 2.59
CA LYS A 299 -1.75 23.07 2.36
C LYS A 299 -1.10 23.70 3.60
N GLN A 300 -1.67 23.47 4.78
CA GLN A 300 -1.15 24.00 6.05
C GLN A 300 0.22 23.41 6.39
N MET A 301 0.38 22.10 6.24
CA MET A 301 1.64 21.42 6.55
C MET A 301 2.74 21.76 5.54
N SER A 302 2.35 21.91 4.28
CA SER A 302 3.26 22.23 3.21
C SER A 302 3.53 23.73 3.14
N GLY A 303 3.54 24.45 4.28
CA GLY A 303 3.61 25.91 4.40
C GLY A 303 4.78 26.63 3.70
N ASN A 304 5.59 25.92 2.88
CA ASN A 304 6.55 26.42 1.90
C ASN A 304 6.78 25.47 0.68
N VAL A 305 5.98 24.41 0.50
CA VAL A 305 6.10 23.42 -0.59
C VAL A 305 4.74 23.27 -1.24
N ASP A 306 4.39 24.17 -2.16
CA ASP A 306 3.22 23.95 -3.00
C ASP A 306 3.43 22.68 -3.84
N LEU A 307 2.76 21.58 -3.49
CA LEU A 307 2.93 20.29 -4.17
C LEU A 307 2.64 20.35 -5.68
N ASN A 308 1.87 21.34 -6.13
CA ASN A 308 1.50 21.55 -7.53
C ASN A 308 2.38 22.57 -8.24
N ASN A 309 2.94 23.55 -7.52
CA ASN A 309 3.78 24.62 -8.07
C ASN A 309 5.09 24.74 -7.31
N ARG A 310 5.95 23.73 -7.45
CA ARG A 310 7.24 23.67 -6.75
C ARG A 310 8.35 24.38 -7.52
N THR A 311 9.05 25.28 -6.85
CA THR A 311 10.35 25.82 -7.28
C THR A 311 11.52 24.88 -6.96
N HIS A 312 11.29 23.91 -6.08
CA HIS A 312 12.31 23.00 -5.58
C HIS A 312 11.93 21.54 -5.86
N GLN A 313 12.93 20.72 -6.16
CA GLN A 313 12.73 19.28 -6.29
C GLN A 313 12.35 18.68 -4.92
N LEU A 314 11.30 17.86 -4.91
CA LEU A 314 10.85 17.09 -3.76
C LEU A 314 11.37 15.65 -3.83
N VAL A 315 12.31 15.33 -2.95
CA VAL A 315 12.92 14.01 -2.82
C VAL A 315 12.36 13.34 -1.58
N CYS A 316 11.73 12.18 -1.76
CA CYS A 316 11.02 11.53 -0.67
C CYS A 316 11.58 10.14 -0.36
N ALA A 317 11.47 9.75 0.90
CA ALA A 317 11.69 8.38 1.33
C ALA A 317 10.56 7.90 2.25
N HIS A 318 10.27 6.61 2.17
CA HIS A 318 9.47 5.92 3.18
C HIS A 318 10.28 4.80 3.83
N LEU A 319 10.40 4.83 5.15
CA LEU A 319 11.11 3.84 5.95
C LEU A 319 10.14 3.10 6.88
N ARG A 320 9.90 1.81 6.60
CA ARG A 320 9.25 0.87 7.52
C ARG A 320 10.31 0.14 8.34
N ILE A 321 10.48 0.53 9.59
CA ILE A 321 11.36 -0.13 10.56
C ILE A 321 10.68 -1.33 11.22
N GLY A 322 9.37 -1.25 11.51
CA GLY A 322 8.70 -2.33 12.23
C GLY A 322 8.74 -2.14 13.74
N LYS A 323 9.20 -3.18 14.41
CA LYS A 323 9.42 -3.22 15.85
C LYS A 323 10.22 -2.00 16.31
N SER A 324 9.68 -1.23 17.25
CA SER A 324 10.30 -0.03 17.80
C SER A 324 9.70 0.29 19.16
N LYS A 325 10.23 1.31 19.86
CA LYS A 325 9.68 1.78 21.15
C LYS A 325 8.21 2.20 21.02
N ASN A 326 7.85 2.88 19.93
CA ASN A 326 6.48 3.32 19.67
C ASN A 326 5.59 2.21 19.07
N LEU A 327 6.17 1.16 18.46
CA LEU A 327 5.46 0.00 17.90
C LEU A 327 6.07 -1.33 18.39
N PRO A 328 5.96 -1.65 19.70
CA PRO A 328 6.68 -2.79 20.29
C PRO A 328 6.22 -4.16 19.77
N ASN A 329 4.98 -4.25 19.31
CA ASN A 329 4.38 -5.50 18.83
C ASN A 329 4.62 -5.75 17.35
N ASP A 330 5.11 -4.75 16.60
CA ASP A 330 5.33 -4.87 15.17
C ASP A 330 6.48 -5.82 14.82
N PRO A 331 6.36 -6.58 13.71
CA PRO A 331 7.48 -7.38 13.25
C PRO A 331 8.60 -6.44 12.76
N PRO A 332 9.88 -6.71 13.08
CA PRO A 332 11.00 -5.94 12.55
C PRO A 332 11.06 -6.05 11.02
N ARG A 333 11.49 -4.98 10.36
CA ARG A 333 11.59 -4.86 8.90
C ARG A 333 13.00 -4.41 8.52
N VAL A 334 13.19 -3.13 8.24
CA VAL A 334 14.50 -2.56 7.94
C VAL A 334 15.25 -2.29 9.24
N ASN A 335 16.53 -2.66 9.31
CA ASN A 335 17.36 -2.39 10.47
C ASN A 335 17.71 -0.89 10.52
N ILE A 336 17.46 -0.25 11.67
CA ILE A 336 17.77 1.17 11.86
C ILE A 336 19.26 1.49 11.65
N SER A 337 20.18 0.58 11.96
CA SER A 337 21.62 0.80 11.74
C SER A 337 21.98 0.96 10.26
N SER A 338 21.11 0.54 9.35
CA SER A 338 21.35 0.62 7.90
C SER A 338 20.94 1.95 7.26
N ILE A 339 20.20 2.81 7.97
CA ILE A 339 19.61 4.03 7.38
C ILE A 339 20.66 5.02 6.89
N GLY A 340 21.90 4.96 7.41
CA GLY A 340 23.01 5.79 6.94
C GLY A 340 23.23 5.70 5.43
N LYS A 341 23.00 4.53 4.82
CA LYS A 341 23.11 4.36 3.37
C LYS A 341 22.02 5.07 2.59
N LEU A 342 20.80 5.14 3.16
CA LEU A 342 19.74 5.96 2.59
C LEU A 342 20.10 7.45 2.73
N TRP A 343 20.67 7.87 3.87
CA TRP A 343 21.15 9.23 4.05
C TRP A 343 22.18 9.62 3.00
N THR A 344 23.18 8.78 2.75
CA THR A 344 24.15 8.99 1.67
C THR A 344 23.47 9.17 0.31
N PHE A 345 22.50 8.31 -0.02
CA PHE A 345 21.74 8.44 -1.27
C PHE A 345 20.98 9.77 -1.34
N LEU A 346 20.27 10.16 -0.28
CA LEU A 346 19.52 11.41 -0.24
C LEU A 346 20.42 12.67 -0.27
N HIS A 347 21.64 12.59 0.27
CA HIS A 347 22.62 13.66 0.19
C HIS A 347 23.13 13.93 -1.23
N SER A 348 23.04 12.94 -2.13
CA SER A 348 23.45 13.14 -3.54
C SER A 348 22.57 14.12 -4.31
N PHE A 349 21.38 14.46 -3.80
CA PHE A 349 20.48 15.44 -4.42
C PHE A 349 20.84 16.88 -4.00
N LYS A 350 20.57 17.81 -4.92
CA LYS A 350 20.87 19.25 -4.78
C LYS A 350 20.47 19.80 -3.41
N ASN A 351 21.27 20.71 -2.86
CA ASN A 351 21.00 21.35 -1.57
C ASN A 351 19.68 22.13 -1.55
N SER A 352 19.24 22.61 -2.72
CA SER A 352 17.95 23.26 -2.90
C SER A 352 16.76 22.27 -2.84
N SER A 353 16.99 20.96 -2.97
CA SER A 353 15.92 19.96 -2.88
C SER A 353 15.37 19.86 -1.45
N LYS A 354 14.04 19.75 -1.34
CA LYS A 354 13.33 19.45 -0.10
C LYS A 354 13.25 17.93 0.10
N ILE A 355 13.46 17.48 1.33
CA ILE A 355 13.51 16.08 1.71
C ILE A 355 12.32 15.78 2.62
N PHE A 356 11.46 14.87 2.15
CA PHE A 356 10.32 14.38 2.93
C PHE A 356 10.53 12.93 3.36
N ILE A 357 10.28 12.63 4.63
CA ILE A 357 10.42 11.25 5.14
C ILE A 357 9.18 10.82 5.90
N ALA A 358 8.50 9.82 5.34
CA ALA A 358 7.48 9.07 6.06
C ALA A 358 8.11 7.87 6.77
N THR A 359 7.85 7.71 8.06
CA THR A 359 8.38 6.57 8.82
C THR A 359 7.49 6.20 9.99
N ASP A 360 7.59 4.94 10.39
CA ASP A 360 6.93 4.34 11.53
C ASP A 360 7.81 4.30 12.80
N ASN A 361 8.92 5.04 12.81
CA ASN A 361 9.88 5.04 13.91
C ASN A 361 10.34 6.47 14.25
N GLU A 362 10.25 6.83 15.53
CA GLU A 362 10.58 8.18 16.02
C GLU A 362 12.08 8.49 15.94
N GLU A 363 12.95 7.51 16.19
CA GLU A 363 14.41 7.68 16.10
C GLU A 363 14.84 8.01 14.66
N VAL A 364 14.13 7.47 13.66
CA VAL A 364 14.35 7.82 12.26
C VAL A 364 13.99 9.28 11.97
N ARG A 365 12.89 9.81 12.53
CA ARG A 365 12.51 11.23 12.38
C ARG A 365 13.57 12.14 13.00
N VAL A 366 14.00 11.82 14.22
CA VAL A 366 15.04 12.58 14.93
C VAL A 366 16.35 12.54 14.13
N SER A 367 16.77 11.37 13.65
CA SER A 367 17.95 11.23 12.80
C SER A 367 17.82 12.07 11.53
N ALA A 368 16.68 12.00 10.82
CA ALA A 368 16.47 12.73 9.58
C ALA A 368 16.52 14.25 9.77
N LYS A 369 15.86 14.77 10.81
CA LYS A 369 15.88 16.18 11.16
C LYS A 369 17.30 16.66 11.45
N LYS A 370 18.09 15.86 12.18
CA LYS A 370 19.52 16.15 12.45
C LYS A 370 20.35 16.11 11.16
N THR A 371 20.12 15.15 10.28
CA THR A 371 20.92 14.93 9.07
C THR A 371 20.68 15.99 7.98
N PHE A 372 19.43 16.41 7.77
CA PHE A 372 19.08 17.29 6.64
C PHE A 372 18.66 18.70 7.05
N GLY A 373 18.50 18.96 8.36
CA GLY A 373 18.23 20.30 8.90
C GLY A 373 17.07 21.00 8.17
N PRO A 374 17.26 22.21 7.62
CA PRO A 374 16.21 22.98 6.93
C PRO A 374 15.65 22.36 5.64
N ARG A 375 16.30 21.33 5.09
CA ARG A 375 15.79 20.59 3.92
C ARG A 375 14.72 19.58 4.32
N TYR A 376 14.74 19.12 5.58
CA TYR A 376 13.83 18.09 6.09
C TYR A 376 12.46 18.66 6.41
N PHE A 377 11.43 17.89 6.07
CA PHE A 377 10.13 18.00 6.70
C PHE A 377 9.45 16.62 6.77
N ASP A 378 8.53 16.48 7.71
CA ASP A 378 7.61 15.35 7.80
C ASP A 378 6.21 15.89 8.09
N THR A 379 5.26 14.99 8.35
CA THR A 379 3.88 15.37 8.64
C THR A 379 3.64 15.77 10.09
N GLY A 380 4.63 15.63 10.98
CA GLY A 380 4.52 15.94 12.42
C GLY A 380 3.55 15.07 13.22
N GLY A 381 2.70 14.28 12.55
CA GLY A 381 1.65 13.49 13.17
C GLY A 381 2.19 12.31 13.99
N LYS A 382 1.41 11.87 14.98
CA LYS A 382 1.80 10.77 15.88
C LYS A 382 1.93 9.46 15.12
N ILE A 383 3.03 8.75 15.35
CA ILE A 383 3.27 7.44 14.75
C ILE A 383 2.46 6.37 15.49
N VAL A 384 1.43 5.84 14.84
CA VAL A 384 0.64 4.72 15.36
C VAL A 384 0.34 3.71 14.25
N HIS A 385 0.26 2.44 14.63
CA HIS A 385 -0.21 1.41 13.72
C HIS A 385 -1.74 1.36 13.72
N ILE A 386 -2.35 1.85 12.62
CA ILE A 386 -3.79 2.07 12.50
C ILE A 386 -4.69 0.86 12.83
N ASP A 387 -4.20 -0.36 12.64
CA ASP A 387 -4.97 -1.59 12.89
C ASP A 387 -4.73 -2.17 14.29
N ARG A 388 -3.47 -2.22 14.74
CA ARG A 388 -3.05 -2.80 16.03
C ARG A 388 -3.34 -1.88 17.21
N GLN A 389 -3.36 -0.57 16.96
CA GLN A 389 -3.68 0.46 17.94
C GLN A 389 -5.03 1.11 17.63
N ARG A 390 -5.92 0.44 16.88
CA ARG A 390 -7.22 0.99 16.42
C ARG A 390 -8.14 1.49 17.53
N TRP A 391 -7.97 0.99 18.74
CA TRP A 391 -8.74 1.39 19.93
C TRP A 391 -8.14 2.59 20.67
N SER A 392 -6.94 3.03 20.27
CA SER A 392 -6.32 4.23 20.81
C SER A 392 -7.12 5.45 20.38
N LYS A 393 -7.26 6.44 21.28
CA LYS A 393 -7.83 7.76 20.96
C LYS A 393 -7.07 8.45 19.80
N GLU A 394 -5.83 8.05 19.57
CA GLU A 394 -4.93 8.58 18.54
C GLU A 394 -5.03 7.87 17.20
N ALA A 395 -5.77 6.76 17.13
CA ALA A 395 -5.78 5.90 15.95
C ALA A 395 -6.30 6.63 14.71
N CYS A 396 -7.28 7.51 14.89
CA CYS A 396 -7.83 8.31 13.80
C CYS A 396 -6.84 9.37 13.30
N LEU A 397 -6.17 10.10 14.21
CA LEU A 397 -5.13 11.08 13.85
C LEU A 397 -3.93 10.41 13.17
N GLY A 398 -3.55 9.23 13.65
CA GLY A 398 -2.54 8.42 13.00
C GLY A 398 -2.92 7.92 11.61
N PHE A 399 -4.20 7.58 11.43
CA PHE A 399 -4.69 7.17 10.12
C PHE A 399 -4.71 8.34 9.13
N GLU A 400 -5.12 9.53 9.58
CA GLU A 400 -5.01 10.76 8.82
C GLU A 400 -3.56 11.05 8.42
N THR A 401 -2.63 10.95 9.38
CA THR A 401 -1.17 11.11 9.15
C THR A 401 -0.69 10.13 8.07
N ALA A 402 -1.10 8.87 8.13
CA ALA A 402 -0.75 7.87 7.13
C ALA A 402 -1.32 8.20 5.73
N ILE A 403 -2.50 8.80 5.65
CA ILE A 403 -3.08 9.26 4.38
C ILE A 403 -2.28 10.45 3.83
N LEU A 404 -1.98 11.44 4.67
CA LEU A 404 -1.19 12.63 4.30
C LEU A 404 0.21 12.24 3.82
N ASP A 405 0.92 11.42 4.60
CA ASP A 405 2.22 10.85 4.25
C ASP A 405 2.15 10.22 2.85
N GLN A 406 1.16 9.35 2.61
CA GLN A 406 1.07 8.66 1.34
C GLN A 406 0.82 9.62 0.18
N ILE A 407 -0.06 10.62 0.34
CA ILE A 407 -0.34 11.62 -0.70
C ILE A 407 0.93 12.40 -1.04
N ILE A 408 1.71 12.83 -0.04
CA ILE A 408 3.00 13.50 -0.27
C ILE A 408 3.93 12.56 -1.05
N LEU A 409 4.08 11.30 -0.63
CA LEU A 409 4.90 10.30 -1.33
C LEU A 409 4.50 10.11 -2.81
N THR A 410 3.21 10.23 -3.15
CA THR A 410 2.74 10.16 -4.54
C THR A 410 3.09 11.40 -5.37
N SER A 411 3.37 12.52 -4.72
CA SER A 411 3.62 13.82 -5.36
C SER A 411 5.11 14.11 -5.57
N CYS A 412 6.00 13.29 -5.03
CA CYS A 412 7.44 13.52 -5.08
C CYS A 412 8.00 13.45 -6.51
N ASP A 413 9.12 14.11 -6.75
CA ASP A 413 9.89 13.94 -8.00
C ASP A 413 10.68 12.64 -7.95
N VAL A 414 11.32 12.39 -6.81
CA VAL A 414 12.07 11.16 -6.52
C VAL A 414 11.43 10.46 -5.32
N LEU A 415 11.22 9.14 -5.41
CA LEU A 415 10.67 8.35 -4.31
C LEU A 415 11.54 7.15 -4.00
N VAL A 416 12.03 7.04 -2.77
CA VAL A 416 12.65 5.83 -2.23
C VAL A 416 11.63 5.09 -1.36
N ALA A 417 11.12 3.98 -1.86
CA ALA A 417 10.23 3.10 -1.11
C ALA A 417 11.02 2.10 -0.26
N SER A 418 10.46 1.65 0.86
CA SER A 418 10.91 0.44 1.58
C SER A 418 10.00 -0.75 1.25
N PRO A 419 10.36 -2.00 1.64
CA PRO A 419 9.54 -3.20 1.49
C PRO A 419 8.25 -3.20 2.35
N SER A 420 7.37 -2.24 2.13
CA SER A 420 6.07 -2.08 2.80
C SER A 420 4.97 -1.91 1.76
N ASN A 421 3.78 -2.49 2.03
CA ASN A 421 2.63 -2.24 1.17
C ASN A 421 2.27 -0.76 1.10
N PHE A 422 2.54 0.00 2.17
CA PHE A 422 2.29 1.45 2.23
C PHE A 422 3.05 2.21 1.13
N SER A 423 4.38 2.07 1.08
CA SER A 423 5.22 2.74 0.08
C SER A 423 5.11 2.13 -1.31
N VAL A 424 4.87 0.83 -1.41
CA VAL A 424 4.63 0.20 -2.71
C VAL A 424 3.35 0.76 -3.33
N ARG A 425 2.28 1.01 -2.56
CA ARG A 425 1.08 1.66 -3.10
C ARG A 425 1.32 3.13 -3.44
N ALA A 426 2.07 3.88 -2.64
CA ALA A 426 2.48 5.23 -3.02
C ALA A 426 3.23 5.25 -4.37
N ALA A 427 4.20 4.35 -4.54
CA ALA A 427 4.95 4.21 -5.78
C ALA A 427 4.07 3.84 -6.98
N MET A 428 3.04 3.00 -6.78
CA MET A 428 2.09 2.66 -7.85
C MET A 428 1.16 3.82 -8.22
N LEU A 429 0.86 4.71 -7.28
CA LEU A 429 -0.03 5.86 -7.50
C LEU A 429 0.65 7.05 -8.19
N LYS A 430 1.98 7.14 -8.15
CA LYS A 430 2.75 8.14 -8.91
C LYS A 430 2.41 8.11 -10.40
N ASP A 431 2.30 9.28 -11.02
CA ASP A 431 2.03 9.40 -12.45
C ASP A 431 3.24 9.00 -13.31
N LEU A 432 4.43 9.40 -12.88
CA LEU A 432 5.70 8.99 -13.49
C LEU A 432 6.33 7.88 -12.66
N LEU A 433 6.51 6.71 -13.28
CA LEU A 433 7.24 5.59 -12.68
C LEU A 433 8.77 5.75 -12.77
N LYS A 434 9.24 6.84 -13.39
CA LYS A 434 10.65 7.23 -13.39
C LYS A 434 11.06 7.68 -11.98
N SER A 435 12.34 7.52 -11.66
CA SER A 435 12.93 8.01 -10.40
C SER A 435 12.29 7.42 -9.13
N ILE A 436 11.80 6.19 -9.23
CA ILE A 436 11.40 5.40 -8.07
C ILE A 436 12.54 4.43 -7.75
N TYR A 437 12.91 4.38 -6.48
CA TYR A 437 13.94 3.52 -5.92
C TYR A 437 13.36 2.69 -4.78
N MET A 438 14.07 1.64 -4.40
CA MET A 438 13.75 0.78 -3.28
C MET A 438 14.96 0.74 -2.34
N PHE A 439 14.72 0.91 -1.05
CA PHE A 439 15.74 0.73 -0.01
C PHE A 439 15.60 -0.66 0.61
N GLY A 440 16.56 -1.53 0.33
CA GLY A 440 16.57 -2.91 0.80
C GLY A 440 17.22 -3.12 2.18
N GLY A 441 17.60 -2.04 2.87
CA GLY A 441 18.37 -2.11 4.12
C GLY A 441 19.88 -2.34 3.93
N LYS A 442 20.36 -2.52 2.70
CA LYS A 442 21.80 -2.57 2.40
C LYS A 442 22.23 -1.60 1.32
N GLU A 443 21.29 -1.15 0.51
CA GLU A 443 21.52 -0.29 -0.64
C GLU A 443 20.18 0.29 -1.10
N VAL A 444 20.27 1.36 -1.89
CA VAL A 444 19.16 1.95 -2.64
C VAL A 444 19.32 1.54 -4.09
N TYR A 445 18.31 0.92 -4.68
CA TYR A 445 18.35 0.43 -6.06
C TYR A 445 17.09 0.84 -6.84
N PRO A 446 17.14 0.92 -8.18
CA PRO A 446 15.97 1.27 -8.98
C PRO A 446 14.77 0.36 -8.68
N PHE A 447 13.59 0.96 -8.52
CA PHE A 447 12.36 0.21 -8.27
C PHE A 447 11.93 -0.51 -9.54
N THR A 448 12.33 -1.77 -9.64
CA THR A 448 11.69 -2.70 -10.55
C THR A 448 10.40 -3.18 -9.89
N PRO A 449 9.20 -2.96 -10.47
CA PRO A 449 7.99 -3.63 -10.05
C PRO A 449 8.09 -5.12 -10.40
N LYS A 450 9.00 -5.85 -9.73
CA LYS A 450 9.22 -7.27 -9.95
C LYS A 450 7.89 -7.98 -9.73
N ARG A 451 7.48 -8.80 -10.70
CA ARG A 451 6.64 -9.96 -10.42
C ARG A 451 7.34 -10.66 -9.26
N ARG A 452 6.75 -10.69 -8.07
CA ARG A 452 7.22 -11.60 -7.02
C ARG A 452 7.23 -12.98 -7.68
N ARG A 453 8.38 -13.43 -8.18
CA ARG A 453 8.68 -14.85 -8.20
C ARG A 453 8.58 -15.19 -6.73
N ARG A 454 7.43 -15.75 -6.32
CA ARG A 454 7.39 -16.52 -5.08
C ARG A 454 8.64 -17.38 -5.13
N SER A 455 9.33 -17.51 -4.02
CA SER A 455 10.41 -18.46 -3.79
C SER A 455 9.90 -19.90 -4.05
N VAL A 456 9.61 -20.21 -5.31
CA VAL A 456 9.37 -21.55 -5.85
C VAL A 456 10.69 -22.34 -5.84
N MET A 457 11.83 -21.65 -5.63
CA MET A 457 13.14 -22.28 -5.45
C MET A 457 13.25 -23.24 -4.24
N LYS A 458 12.29 -23.28 -3.30
CA LYS A 458 12.27 -24.35 -2.29
C LYS A 458 11.51 -25.62 -2.71
N TYR A 459 10.57 -25.53 -3.64
CA TYR A 459 9.83 -26.70 -4.13
C TYR A 459 10.42 -27.29 -5.41
N GLN A 460 11.04 -26.49 -6.28
CA GLN A 460 11.74 -27.00 -7.47
C GLN A 460 13.00 -27.80 -7.13
N LYS A 461 13.74 -27.44 -6.06
CA LYS A 461 14.88 -28.23 -5.60
C LYS A 461 14.44 -29.59 -5.03
N LEU A 462 13.29 -29.63 -4.34
CA LEU A 462 12.73 -30.89 -3.81
C LEU A 462 12.18 -31.81 -4.93
N THR A 463 11.59 -31.25 -5.98
CA THR A 463 11.05 -32.05 -7.10
C THR A 463 12.14 -32.56 -8.05
N LEU A 464 13.24 -31.82 -8.22
CA LEU A 464 14.41 -32.30 -8.96
C LEU A 464 15.17 -33.42 -8.22
N ASP A 465 15.34 -33.31 -6.89
CA ASP A 465 15.99 -34.37 -6.09
C ASP A 465 15.15 -35.66 -6.01
N LEU A 466 13.82 -35.55 -5.94
CA LEU A 466 12.92 -36.72 -5.98
C LEU A 466 12.86 -37.35 -7.37
N GLY A 467 12.89 -36.54 -8.43
CA GLY A 467 12.92 -37.02 -9.81
C GLY A 467 14.21 -37.79 -10.14
N HIS A 468 15.36 -37.32 -9.67
CA HIS A 468 16.64 -38.02 -9.87
C HIS A 468 16.71 -39.35 -9.11
N LYS A 469 16.14 -39.44 -7.90
CA LYS A 469 16.13 -40.69 -7.13
C LYS A 469 15.18 -41.75 -7.69
N LEU A 470 14.03 -41.35 -8.27
CA LEU A 470 13.12 -42.28 -8.93
C LEU A 470 13.67 -42.80 -10.27
N LEU A 471 14.45 -42.00 -10.99
CA LEU A 471 15.05 -42.44 -12.27
C LEU A 471 16.14 -43.51 -12.05
N VAL A 472 16.90 -43.44 -10.95
CA VAL A 472 17.96 -44.42 -10.64
C VAL A 472 17.38 -45.79 -10.23
N VAL A 473 16.17 -45.82 -9.65
CA VAL A 473 15.49 -47.08 -9.27
C VAL A 473 14.82 -47.77 -10.46
N TYR A 474 14.60 -47.07 -11.58
CA TYR A 474 13.99 -47.63 -12.79
C TYR A 474 15.02 -48.08 -13.85
N VAL A 475 16.30 -47.81 -13.63
CA VAL A 475 17.40 -48.11 -14.58
C VAL A 475 18.40 -49.15 -14.01
N LEU A 476 18.22 -49.56 -12.76
CA LEU A 476 18.81 -50.77 -12.16
C LEU A 476 17.73 -51.84 -12.08
#